data_AF-A0A257GT74-F1
#
_entry.id   AF-A0A257GT74-F1
#
_cell.length_a   1.000
_cell.length_b   1.000
_cell.length_c   1.000
_cell.angle_alpha   90.00
_cell.angle_beta   90.00
_cell.angle_gamma   90.00
#
_symmetry.space_group_name_H-M   'P 1'
#
loop_
_entity.id
_entity.type
_entity.pdbx_description
1 polymer ?
#
loop_
_entity_poly.entity_id
_entity_poly.type
_entity_poly.pdbx_seq_one_letter_code
_entity_poly.pdbx_strand_id
1 'polypeptide(L)'
;MMFEGEVLTRIDILLPGIRSKEGVGVGDPVKKVKDIYGRAAVETPNFYDDTQPEYTIKSKDGRHALRYSTTDGLVTSISAGRLKAVQYVEGCL
;
A
#
# COMPACT_ATOMS: atom_id res chain seq x y z
N MET A 1 -11.76 -1.39 2.92
CA MET A 1 -11.39 -1.93 4.25
C MET A 1 -11.74 -3.41 4.28
N MET A 2 -11.06 -4.22 5.11
CA MET A 2 -11.24 -5.68 5.17
C MET A 2 -11.39 -6.18 6.61
N PHE A 3 -12.31 -7.11 6.84
CA PHE A 3 -12.47 -7.83 8.10
C PHE A 3 -12.11 -9.31 7.92
N GLU A 4 -11.46 -9.90 8.91
CA GLU A 4 -11.28 -11.36 9.04
C GLU A 4 -12.06 -11.80 10.28
N GLY A 5 -13.26 -12.38 10.08
CA GLY A 5 -14.23 -12.56 11.16
C GLY A 5 -14.72 -11.19 11.66
N GLU A 6 -14.68 -10.97 12.98
CA GLU A 6 -15.07 -9.70 13.60
C GLU A 6 -13.92 -8.68 13.72
N VAL A 7 -12.73 -9.02 13.19
CA VAL A 7 -11.53 -8.20 13.35
C VAL A 7 -11.25 -7.41 12.08
N LEU A 8 -11.15 -6.07 12.20
CA LEU A 8 -10.67 -5.20 11.13
C LEU A 8 -9.17 -5.44 10.88
N THR A 9 -8.79 -5.83 9.67
CA THR A 9 -7.42 -6.24 9.33
C THR A 9 -6.74 -5.39 8.27
N ARG A 10 -7.51 -4.64 7.47
CA ARG A 10 -7.01 -3.67 6.49
C ARG A 10 -7.90 -2.45 6.44
N ILE A 11 -7.29 -1.27 6.42
CA ILE A 11 -7.94 -0.01 6.09
C ILE A 11 -7.37 0.45 4.75
N ASP A 12 -8.25 0.97 3.90
CA ASP A 12 -7.90 1.50 2.58
C ASP A 12 -8.22 2.99 2.57
N ILE A 13 -7.22 3.80 2.23
CA ILE A 13 -7.31 5.25 2.10
C ILE A 13 -7.32 5.56 0.62
N LEU A 14 -8.45 6.05 0.12
CA LEU A 14 -8.68 6.31 -1.31
C LEU A 14 -8.68 7.80 -1.65
N LEU A 15 -8.77 8.67 -0.64
CA LEU A 15 -8.87 10.11 -0.82
C LEU A 15 -7.70 10.83 -0.13
N PRO A 16 -7.27 11.99 -0.66
CA PRO A 16 -6.31 12.84 0.02
C PRO A 16 -6.79 13.29 1.40
N GLY A 17 -5.85 13.57 2.30
CA GLY A 17 -6.11 14.11 3.64
C GLY A 17 -5.54 13.28 4.79
N ILE A 18 -5.25 11.99 4.54
CA ILE A 18 -4.53 11.12 5.49
C ILE A 18 -3.15 10.80 4.91
N ARG A 19 -2.13 10.82 5.77
CA ARG A 19 -0.74 10.54 5.42
C ARG A 19 -0.16 9.46 6.31
N SER A 20 0.82 8.71 5.79
CA SER A 20 1.67 7.85 6.61
C SER A 20 2.47 8.68 7.61
N LYS A 21 3.05 8.01 8.61
CA LYS A 21 3.91 8.66 9.61
C LYS A 21 5.07 9.42 8.95
N GLU A 22 5.61 8.89 7.87
CA GLU A 22 6.72 9.49 7.11
C GLU A 22 6.23 10.54 6.09
N GLY A 23 4.92 10.78 6.00
CA GLY A 23 4.33 11.90 5.26
C GLY A 23 3.89 11.60 3.83
N VAL A 24 3.81 10.33 3.42
CA VAL A 24 3.27 9.93 2.10
C VAL A 24 1.75 9.85 2.16
N GLY A 25 1.07 10.48 1.20
CA GLY A 25 -0.38 10.48 1.05
C GLY A 25 -0.84 10.16 -0.37
N VAL A 26 -2.14 9.94 -0.55
CA VAL A 26 -2.78 9.88 -1.88
C VAL A 26 -2.52 11.19 -2.63
N GLY A 27 -2.10 11.09 -3.89
CA GLY A 27 -1.69 12.19 -4.76
C GLY A 27 -0.20 12.54 -4.73
N ASP A 28 0.58 11.98 -3.79
CA ASP A 28 2.04 12.16 -3.80
C ASP A 28 2.69 11.37 -4.96
N PRO A 29 3.80 11.84 -5.54
CA PRO A 29 4.50 11.12 -6.59
C PRO A 29 5.18 9.85 -6.03
N VAL A 30 5.24 8.79 -6.85
CA VAL A 30 5.96 7.53 -6.53
C VAL A 30 7.42 7.80 -6.18
N LYS A 31 8.04 8.81 -6.80
CA LYS A 31 9.38 9.26 -6.44
C LYS A 31 9.51 9.54 -4.94
N LYS A 32 8.51 10.16 -4.31
CA LYS A 32 8.52 10.45 -2.87
C LYS A 32 8.49 9.18 -2.02
N VAL A 33 7.74 8.15 -2.44
CA VAL A 33 7.75 6.83 -1.79
C VAL A 33 9.16 6.24 -1.81
N LYS A 34 9.79 6.26 -3.00
CA LYS A 34 11.16 5.75 -3.20
C LYS A 34 12.19 6.53 -2.39
N ASP A 35 12.10 7.86 -2.37
CA ASP A 35 13.02 8.73 -1.64
C ASP A 35 12.93 8.52 -0.11
N ILE A 36 11.71 8.36 0.42
CA ILE A 36 11.47 8.22 1.87
C ILE A 36 11.84 6.83 2.38
N TYR A 37 11.38 5.78 1.70
CA TYR A 37 11.51 4.41 2.20
C TYR A 37 12.72 3.67 1.63
N GLY A 38 13.29 4.14 0.51
CA GLY A 38 14.45 3.53 -0.13
C GLY A 38 14.25 2.03 -0.35
N ARG A 39 15.21 1.23 0.13
CA ARG A 39 15.19 -0.24 0.01
C ARG A 39 14.04 -0.93 0.77
N ALA A 40 13.38 -0.23 1.69
CA ALA A 40 12.23 -0.79 2.41
C ALA A 40 10.95 -0.80 1.56
N ALA A 41 10.87 0.01 0.50
CA ALA A 41 9.77 -0.03 -0.46
C ALA A 41 10.04 -1.14 -1.49
N VAL A 42 9.40 -2.29 -1.29
CA VAL A 42 9.46 -3.40 -2.23
C VAL A 42 8.45 -3.15 -3.34
N GLU A 43 8.95 -2.99 -4.57
CA GLU A 43 8.14 -2.84 -5.78
C GLU A 43 7.62 -4.22 -6.23
N THR A 44 6.33 -4.33 -6.50
CA THR A 44 5.70 -5.51 -7.09
C THR A 44 4.80 -5.07 -8.26
N PRO A 45 4.73 -5.82 -9.36
CA PRO A 45 3.75 -5.56 -10.41
C PRO A 45 2.34 -5.58 -9.82
N ASN A 46 1.46 -4.68 -10.28
CA ASN A 46 0.04 -4.80 -9.97
C ASN A 46 -0.51 -6.01 -10.73
N PHE A 47 -1.40 -6.75 -10.06
CA PHE A 47 -1.96 -7.99 -10.56
C PHE A 47 -2.73 -7.82 -11.89
N TYR A 48 -3.36 -6.66 -12.10
CA TYR A 48 -4.19 -6.38 -13.28
C TYR A 48 -3.47 -5.58 -14.37
N ASP A 49 -2.44 -4.82 -14.01
CA ASP A 49 -1.67 -3.95 -14.92
C ASP A 49 -0.23 -3.82 -14.44
N ASP A 50 0.70 -4.49 -15.11
CA ASP A 50 2.11 -4.50 -14.72
C ASP A 50 2.84 -3.16 -14.94
N THR A 51 2.22 -2.23 -15.67
CA THR A 51 2.72 -0.86 -15.86
C THR A 51 2.46 0.05 -14.66
N GLN A 52 1.64 -0.41 -13.71
CA GLN A 52 1.18 0.33 -12.54
C GLN A 52 1.69 -0.33 -11.25
N PRO A 53 2.99 -0.23 -10.93
CA PRO A 53 3.58 -0.97 -9.83
C PRO A 53 3.00 -0.56 -8.48
N GLU A 54 3.09 -1.46 -7.52
CA GLU A 54 2.70 -1.24 -6.14
C GLU A 54 3.93 -1.30 -5.23
N TYR A 55 3.91 -0.53 -4.14
CA TYR A 55 5.03 -0.45 -3.21
C TYR A 55 4.62 -0.91 -1.83
N THR A 56 5.21 -2.00 -1.36
CA THR A 56 4.93 -2.56 -0.04
C THR A 56 6.07 -2.30 0.93
N ILE A 57 5.75 -1.66 2.06
CA ILE A 57 6.66 -1.37 3.17
C ILE A 57 6.21 -2.23 4.35
N LYS A 58 7.05 -3.19 4.75
CA LYS A 58 6.78 -4.06 5.89
C LYS A 58 7.22 -3.41 7.19
N SER A 59 6.42 -3.60 8.24
CA SER A 59 6.85 -3.36 9.62
C SER A 59 8.05 -4.24 9.99
N LYS A 60 8.81 -3.84 11.00
CA LYS A 60 10.04 -4.57 11.42
C LYS A 60 9.79 -6.02 11.81
N ASP A 61 8.63 -6.33 12.37
CA ASP A 61 8.23 -7.68 12.76
C ASP A 61 7.56 -8.48 11.62
N GLY A 62 7.38 -7.85 10.45
CA GLY A 62 6.77 -8.45 9.27
C GLY A 62 5.27 -8.74 9.38
N ARG A 63 4.59 -8.35 10.47
CA ARG A 63 3.18 -8.66 10.68
C ARG A 63 2.24 -7.67 10.01
N HIS A 64 2.67 -6.42 9.88
CA HIS A 64 1.90 -5.34 9.26
C HIS A 64 2.64 -4.73 8.07
N ALA A 65 1.90 -4.06 7.20
CA ALA A 65 2.45 -3.33 6.07
C ALA A 65 1.65 -2.08 5.72
N LEU A 66 2.32 -1.16 5.04
CA LEU A 66 1.72 -0.17 4.16
C LEU A 66 1.92 -0.64 2.72
N ARG A 67 0.89 -0.55 1.89
CA ARG A 67 0.99 -0.73 0.43
C ARG A 67 0.44 0.51 -0.26
N TYR A 68 1.20 1.01 -1.20
CA TYR A 68 0.81 2.11 -2.07
C TYR A 68 0.45 1.55 -3.43
N SER A 69 -0.80 1.70 -3.86
CA SER A 69 -1.15 1.49 -5.26
C SER A 69 -0.89 2.76 -6.05
N THR A 70 -0.48 2.59 -7.30
CA THR A 70 -0.01 3.71 -8.11
C THR A 70 -0.55 3.65 -9.52
N THR A 71 -0.76 4.81 -10.11
CA THR A 71 -1.17 4.98 -11.51
C THR A 71 -0.47 6.23 -12.03
N ASP A 72 0.09 6.18 -13.23
CA ASP A 72 0.80 7.30 -13.87
C ASP A 72 1.84 7.99 -12.98
N GLY A 73 2.55 7.18 -12.16
CA GLY A 73 3.60 7.67 -11.26
C GLY A 73 3.09 8.42 -10.02
N LEU A 74 1.80 8.36 -9.70
CA LEU A 74 1.19 8.93 -8.51
C LEU A 74 0.61 7.85 -7.58
N VAL A 75 0.65 8.09 -6.29
CA VAL A 75 -0.04 7.25 -5.30
C VAL A 75 -1.55 7.47 -5.41
N THR A 76 -2.30 6.42 -5.71
CA THR A 76 -3.77 6.47 -5.86
C THR A 76 -4.50 5.91 -4.65
N SER A 77 -3.88 5.01 -3.90
CA SER A 77 -4.43 4.51 -2.64
C SER A 77 -3.35 4.08 -1.66
N ILE A 78 -3.74 3.96 -0.39
CA ILE A 78 -2.90 3.40 0.67
C ILE A 78 -3.68 2.32 1.39
N SER A 79 -3.18 1.09 1.36
CA SER A 79 -3.67 0.00 2.21
C SER A 79 -2.76 -0.15 3.43
N ALA A 80 -3.33 -0.14 4.62
CA ALA A 80 -2.61 -0.29 5.87
C ALA A 80 -3.25 -1.40 6.71
N GLY A 81 -2.44 -2.32 7.24
CA GLY A 81 -2.98 -3.43 8.02
C GLY A 81 -2.05 -4.62 8.15
N ARG A 82 -2.62 -5.80 8.40
CA ARG A 82 -1.88 -7.07 8.42
C ARG A 82 -1.27 -7.33 7.05
N LEU A 83 -0.03 -7.83 7.01
CA LEU A 83 0.71 -8.05 5.76
C LEU A 83 -0.12 -8.87 4.75
N LYS A 84 -0.69 -10.00 5.19
CA LYS A 84 -1.51 -10.86 4.31
C LYS A 84 -2.74 -10.13 3.76
N ALA A 85 -3.46 -9.38 4.59
CA ALA A 85 -4.65 -8.65 4.18
C ALA A 85 -4.32 -7.52 3.19
N VAL A 86 -3.20 -6.82 3.41
CA VAL A 86 -2.72 -5.74 2.52
C VAL A 86 -2.29 -6.28 1.14
N GLN A 87 -1.80 -7.52 1.07
CA GLN A 87 -1.40 -8.17 -0.19
C GLN A 87 -2.56 -8.88 -0.89
N TYR A 88 -3.70 -9.06 -0.22
CA TYR A 88 -4.84 -9.80 -0.76
C TYR A 88 -5.47 -9.08 -1.96
N VAL A 89 -5.67 -9.82 -3.05
CA VAL A 89 -6.39 -9.38 -4.26
C VAL A 89 -7.78 -10.01 -4.19
N GLU A 90 -8.82 -9.15 -4.11
CA GLU A 90 -10.21 -9.60 -4.02
C GLU A 90 -10.62 -10.34 -5.30
N GLY A 91 -11.13 -11.57 -5.16
CA GLY A 91 -11.52 -12.40 -6.29
C GLY A 91 -10.47 -13.43 -6.75
N CYS A 92 -9.29 -13.47 -6.13
CA CYS A 92 -8.38 -14.60 -6.27
C CYS A 92 -8.71 -15.68 -5.22
N LEU A 93 -9.09 -16.86 -5.69
CA LEU A 93 -9.24 -18.12 -4.93
C LEU A 93 -7.96 -18.96 -5.05
#